data_AF-A0A662U9W2-F1
#
_entry.id   AF-A0A662U9W2-F1
#
_cell.length_a   1.000
_cell.length_b   1.000
_cell.length_c   1.000
_cell.angle_alpha   90.00
_cell.angle_beta   90.00
_cell.angle_gamma   90.00
#
_symmetry.space_group_name_H-M   'P 1'
#
loop_
_entity.id
_entity.type
_entity.pdbx_description
1 polymer ?
#
loop_
_entity_poly.entity_id
_entity_poly.type
_entity_poly.pdbx_seq_one_letter_code
_entity_poly.pdbx_strand_id
1 'polypeptide(L)'
;MPEIVKVTSINPKELARLAKEFEEKLRILEKELNNYLSKYGFEISYHYELNIVKISNKDIEKIQKLTKRKPILIFPVLKTKPKKEIFDAFILENGSILLRNTVIEKSKLKEQYYILSRKGLQKYDG
;
A
#
# COMPACT_ATOMS: atom_id res chain seq x y z
N MET A 1 -32.15 27.20 5.83
CA MET A 1 -30.98 27.41 4.93
C MET A 1 -29.82 26.65 5.55
N PRO A 2 -29.12 25.73 4.86
CA PRO A 2 -27.99 25.05 5.46
C PRO A 2 -26.80 26.01 5.51
N GLU A 3 -26.31 26.29 6.72
CA GLU A 3 -25.10 27.08 6.95
C GLU A 3 -23.91 26.36 6.33
N ILE A 4 -23.35 26.95 5.26
CA ILE A 4 -22.11 26.48 4.67
C ILE A 4 -20.99 26.77 5.67
N VAL A 5 -20.50 25.72 6.33
CA VAL A 5 -19.29 25.78 7.16
C VAL A 5 -18.11 26.06 6.24
N LYS A 6 -17.71 27.34 6.13
CA LYS A 6 -16.46 27.73 5.47
C LYS A 6 -15.30 27.27 6.35
N VAL A 7 -14.68 26.15 5.98
CA VAL A 7 -13.37 25.76 6.52
C VAL A 7 -12.38 26.86 6.15
N THR A 8 -11.93 27.62 7.15
CA THR A 8 -10.98 28.72 6.99
C THR A 8 -9.54 28.22 6.80
N SER A 9 -8.74 29.04 6.12
CA SER A 9 -7.26 29.11 6.03
C SER A 9 -6.54 28.64 4.77
N ILE A 10 -7.13 27.83 3.88
CA ILE A 10 -6.40 27.31 2.69
C ILE A 10 -7.08 27.76 1.40
N ASN A 11 -6.30 28.36 0.50
CA ASN A 11 -6.77 28.77 -0.82
C ASN A 11 -7.19 27.53 -1.65
N PRO A 12 -8.44 27.43 -2.12
CA PRO A 12 -8.91 26.28 -2.90
C PRO A 12 -8.05 25.96 -4.14
N LYS A 13 -7.45 26.99 -4.78
CA LYS A 13 -6.54 26.79 -5.92
C LYS A 13 -5.22 26.14 -5.49
N GLU A 14 -4.73 26.49 -4.30
CA GLU A 14 -3.52 25.90 -3.73
C GLU A 14 -3.76 24.46 -3.31
N LEU A 15 -4.92 24.18 -2.71
CA LEU A 15 -5.36 22.82 -2.40
C LEU A 15 -5.47 21.96 -3.67
N ALA A 16 -6.08 22.50 -4.74
CA ALA A 16 -6.17 21.80 -6.02
C ALA A 16 -4.79 21.55 -6.66
N ARG A 17 -3.87 22.51 -6.55
CA ARG A 17 -2.48 22.34 -7.02
C ARG A 17 -1.76 21.25 -6.24
N LEU A 18 -1.87 21.26 -4.91
CA LEU A 18 -1.26 20.24 -4.04
C LEU A 18 -1.85 18.85 -4.32
N ALA A 19 -3.17 18.77 -4.52
CA ALA A 19 -3.84 17.52 -4.90
C ALA A 19 -3.30 16.99 -6.23
N LYS A 20 -3.13 17.86 -7.23
CA LYS A 20 -2.56 17.50 -8.53
C LYS A 20 -1.09 17.07 -8.43
N GLU A 21 -0.27 17.82 -7.70
CA GLU A 21 1.15 17.49 -7.49
C GLU A 21 1.30 16.15 -6.73
N PHE A 22 0.44 15.92 -5.75
CA PHE A 22 0.38 14.67 -5.02
C PHE A 22 -0.02 13.51 -5.92
N GLU A 23 -1.03 13.69 -6.77
CA GLU A 23 -1.46 12.70 -7.75
C GLU A 23 -0.35 12.36 -8.75
N GLU A 24 0.35 13.36 -9.28
CA GLU A 24 1.50 13.16 -10.18
C GLU A 24 2.63 12.38 -9.49
N LYS A 25 2.99 12.75 -8.26
CA LYS A 25 4.00 12.03 -7.46
C LYS A 25 3.59 10.59 -7.20
N LEU A 26 2.32 10.33 -6.92
CA LEU A 26 1.81 8.98 -6.73
C LEU A 26 1.86 8.15 -8.00
N ARG A 27 1.52 8.72 -9.15
CA ARG A 27 1.63 8.04 -10.45
C ARG A 27 3.07 7.63 -10.77
N ILE A 28 4.04 8.49 -10.44
CA ILE A 28 5.47 8.16 -10.60
C ILE A 28 5.85 7.00 -9.69
N LEU A 29 5.50 7.07 -8.40
CA LEU A 29 5.77 6.01 -7.44
C LEU A 29 5.13 4.68 -7.85
N GLU A 30 3.88 4.71 -8.31
CA GLU A 30 3.15 3.54 -8.82
C GLU A 30 3.91 2.88 -9.96
N LYS A 31 4.35 3.68 -10.95
CA LYS A 31 5.11 3.17 -12.10
C LYS A 31 6.41 2.51 -11.67
N GLU A 32 7.15 3.11 -10.74
CA GLU A 32 8.38 2.54 -10.19
C GLU A 32 8.12 1.25 -9.41
N LEU A 33 7.09 1.25 -8.57
CA LEU A 33 6.69 0.09 -7.79
C LEU A 33 6.24 -1.06 -8.69
N ASN A 34 5.43 -0.79 -9.72
CA ASN A 34 4.99 -1.80 -10.68
C ASN A 34 6.16 -2.38 -11.49
N ASN A 35 7.12 -1.53 -11.90
CA ASN A 35 8.36 -1.98 -12.55
C ASN A 35 9.20 -2.89 -11.63
N TYR A 36 9.19 -2.64 -10.32
CA TYR A 36 9.92 -3.48 -9.37
C TYR A 36 9.18 -4.79 -9.08
N LEU A 37 7.86 -4.73 -8.90
CA LEU A 37 6.98 -5.86 -8.61
C LEU A 37 6.82 -6.83 -9.78
N SER A 38 6.73 -6.32 -11.01
CA SER A 38 6.58 -7.13 -12.23
C SER A 38 7.73 -8.12 -12.43
N LYS A 39 8.95 -7.76 -12.02
CA LYS A 39 10.12 -8.67 -12.01
C LYS A 39 9.91 -9.92 -11.15
N TYR A 40 8.99 -9.84 -10.19
CA TYR A 40 8.66 -10.93 -9.27
C TYR A 40 7.26 -11.52 -9.53
N GLY A 41 6.62 -11.17 -10.66
CA GLY A 41 5.30 -11.68 -11.03
C GLY A 41 4.13 -11.03 -10.27
N PHE A 42 4.32 -9.81 -9.77
CA PHE A 42 3.29 -9.00 -9.14
C PHE A 42 2.93 -7.79 -10.01
N GLU A 43 1.68 -7.39 -9.98
CA GLU A 43 1.16 -6.22 -10.68
C GLU A 43 0.28 -5.42 -9.71
N ILE A 44 0.33 -4.09 -9.78
CA ILE A 44 -0.58 -3.26 -9.00
C ILE A 44 -2.00 -3.42 -9.58
N SER A 45 -3.00 -3.59 -8.73
CA SER A 45 -4.38 -3.78 -9.21
C SER A 45 -4.96 -2.46 -9.74
N TYR A 46 -4.88 -2.25 -11.06
CA TYR A 46 -5.40 -1.06 -11.75
C TYR A 46 -6.92 -0.81 -11.58
N HIS A 47 -7.68 -1.79 -11.08
CA HIS A 47 -9.12 -1.64 -10.82
C HIS A 47 -9.45 -0.88 -9.52
N TYR A 48 -8.46 -0.64 -8.67
CA TYR A 48 -8.56 0.34 -7.60
C TYR A 48 -7.74 1.54 -8.06
N GLU A 49 -8.38 2.53 -8.69
CA GLU A 49 -7.82 3.89 -8.81
C GLU A 49 -7.09 4.21 -7.50
N LEU A 50 -5.83 4.69 -7.59
CA LEU A 50 -4.86 4.94 -6.50
C LEU A 50 -5.47 5.55 -5.23
N ASN A 51 -6.26 4.77 -4.53
CA ASN A 51 -6.72 5.04 -3.19
C ASN A 51 -5.59 4.48 -2.37
N ILE A 52 -4.67 5.36 -1.94
CA ILE A 52 -3.87 5.07 -0.75
C ILE A 52 -4.90 4.68 0.30
N VAL A 53 -4.99 3.39 0.59
CA VAL A 53 -5.94 2.93 1.58
C VAL A 53 -5.39 3.45 2.91
N LYS A 54 -6.23 4.11 3.68
CA LYS A 54 -5.83 4.53 5.02
C LYS A 54 -5.36 3.28 5.78
N ILE A 55 -4.09 3.26 6.17
CA ILE A 55 -3.56 2.17 6.98
C ILE A 55 -4.27 2.22 8.33
N SER A 56 -4.91 1.13 8.74
CA SER A 56 -5.59 1.07 10.03
C SER A 56 -4.59 1.18 11.18
N ASN A 57 -4.95 1.80 12.30
CA ASN A 57 -4.06 1.87 13.48
C ASN A 57 -3.61 0.48 13.94
N LYS A 58 -4.50 -0.51 13.83
CA LYS A 58 -4.21 -1.92 14.12
C LYS A 58 -3.10 -2.46 13.22
N ASP A 59 -3.16 -2.19 11.91
CA ASP A 59 -2.12 -2.60 10.96
C ASP A 59 -0.80 -1.86 11.21
N ILE A 60 -0.85 -0.56 11.52
CA ILE A 60 0.34 0.23 11.90
C ILE A 60 1.03 -0.44 13.08
N GLU A 61 0.32 -0.69 14.18
CA GLU A 61 0.88 -1.32 15.37
C GLU A 61 1.42 -2.73 15.10
N LYS A 62 0.67 -3.53 14.33
CA LYS A 62 1.06 -4.92 14.02
C LYS A 62 2.32 -4.96 13.18
N ILE A 63 2.39 -4.17 12.11
CA ILE A 63 3.56 -4.10 11.23
C ILE A 63 4.75 -3.49 11.96
N GLN A 64 4.53 -2.48 12.79
CA GLN A 64 5.60 -1.89 13.60
C GLN A 64 6.14 -2.88 14.63
N LYS A 65 5.29 -3.69 15.27
CA LYS A 65 5.74 -4.77 16.16
C LYS A 65 6.57 -5.81 15.41
N LEU A 66 6.12 -6.19 14.21
CA LEU A 66 6.71 -7.22 13.34
C LEU A 66 8.05 -6.80 12.71
N THR A 67 8.13 -5.57 12.20
CA THR A 67 9.28 -5.11 11.39
C THR A 67 10.15 -4.08 12.11
N LYS A 68 9.73 -3.60 13.28
CA LYS A 68 10.31 -2.44 13.99
C LYS A 68 10.27 -1.14 13.17
N ARG A 69 9.51 -1.11 12.08
CA ARG A 69 9.38 0.03 11.16
C ARG A 69 7.92 0.40 10.98
N LYS A 70 7.67 1.69 10.83
CA LYS A 70 6.31 2.19 10.58
C LYS A 70 5.94 2.01 9.10
N PRO A 71 4.76 1.44 8.77
CA PRO A 71 4.24 1.49 7.41
C PRO A 71 3.73 2.91 7.10
N ILE A 72 4.06 3.42 5.91
CA ILE A 72 3.71 4.76 5.45
C ILE A 72 2.69 4.76 4.31
N LEU A 73 2.69 3.72 3.47
CA LEU A 73 1.75 3.53 2.36
C LEU A 73 1.31 2.07 2.27
N ILE A 74 0.14 1.82 1.71
CA ILE A 74 -0.38 0.49 1.40
C ILE A 74 -1.03 0.52 0.01
N PHE A 75 -0.75 -0.50 -0.79
CA PHE A 75 -1.34 -0.69 -2.11
C PHE A 75 -1.87 -2.11 -2.26
N PRO A 76 -3.07 -2.32 -2.83
CA PRO A 76 -3.51 -3.65 -3.23
C PRO A 76 -2.71 -4.10 -4.47
N VAL A 77 -2.07 -5.27 -4.37
CA VAL A 77 -1.29 -5.85 -5.47
C VAL A 77 -1.79 -7.24 -5.81
N LEU A 78 -1.82 -7.55 -7.10
CA LEU A 78 -2.20 -8.83 -7.65
C LEU A 78 -0.94 -9.62 -8.01
N LYS A 79 -0.77 -10.79 -7.42
CA LYS A 79 0.19 -11.77 -7.93
C LYS A 79 -0.41 -12.43 -9.15
N THR A 80 0.29 -12.41 -10.29
CA THR A 80 -0.28 -12.88 -11.57
C THR A 80 0.13 -14.31 -11.93
N LYS A 81 1.17 -14.87 -11.30
CA LYS A 81 1.65 -16.26 -11.48
C LYS A 81 2.17 -16.86 -10.16
N PRO A 82 2.01 -18.17 -9.88
CA PRO A 82 1.32 -19.20 -10.69
C PRO A 82 -0.22 -19.20 -10.54
N LYS A 83 -0.77 -18.51 -9.54
CA LYS A 83 -2.21 -18.29 -9.36
C LYS A 83 -2.46 -16.82 -9.05
N LYS A 84 -3.65 -16.33 -9.44
CA LYS A 84 -4.10 -14.97 -9.09
C LYS A 84 -4.41 -14.92 -7.60
N GLU A 85 -3.64 -14.11 -6.87
CA GLU A 85 -3.79 -13.89 -5.43
C GLU A 85 -3.72 -12.39 -5.15
N ILE A 86 -4.51 -11.91 -4.19
CA ILE A 86 -4.48 -10.50 -3.76
C ILE A 86 -3.58 -10.40 -2.53
N PHE A 87 -2.69 -9.41 -2.57
CA PHE A 87 -1.81 -9.05 -1.47
C PHE A 87 -2.00 -7.57 -1.14
N ASP A 88 -1.67 -7.21 0.09
CA ASP A 88 -1.43 -5.82 0.47
C ASP A 88 0.07 -5.56 0.48
N ALA A 89 0.53 -4.57 -0.29
CA ALA A 89 1.90 -4.11 -0.30
C ALA A 89 2.07 -2.88 0.59
N PHE A 90 2.71 -3.06 1.74
CA PHE A 90 3.07 -1.99 2.65
C PHE A 90 4.46 -1.45 2.32
N ILE A 91 4.55 -0.13 2.13
CA ILE A 91 5.83 0.58 2.06
C ILE A 91 6.18 1.03 3.47
N LEU A 92 7.35 0.64 3.96
CA LEU A 92 7.87 1.02 5.27
C LEU A 92 8.67 2.32 5.18
N GLU A 93 8.82 3.02 6.30
CA GLU A 93 9.55 4.31 6.37
C GLU A 93 11.00 4.25 5.85
N ASN A 94 11.63 3.08 5.85
CA ASN A 94 12.98 2.85 5.33
C ASN A 94 13.00 2.43 3.85
N GLY A 95 11.87 2.50 3.14
CA GLY A 95 11.73 2.11 1.74
C GLY A 95 11.60 0.60 1.50
N SER A 96 11.56 -0.22 2.55
CA SER A 96 11.31 -1.67 2.40
C SER A 96 9.86 -1.96 2.05
N ILE A 97 9.62 -3.04 1.29
CA ILE A 97 8.29 -3.46 0.89
C ILE A 97 7.93 -4.75 1.62
N LEU A 98 6.85 -4.71 2.38
CA LEU A 98 6.25 -5.85 3.07
C LEU A 98 4.95 -6.24 2.37
N LEU A 99 4.86 -7.45 1.86
CA LEU A 99 3.64 -8.01 1.29
C LEU A 99 2.90 -8.83 2.35
N ARG A 100 1.60 -8.58 2.51
CA ARG A 100 0.68 -9.41 3.29
C ARG A 100 -0.24 -10.17 2.36
N ASN A 101 -0.26 -11.49 2.48
CA ASN A 101 -1.32 -12.34 1.93
C ASN A 101 -2.34 -12.62 3.03
N THR A 102 -3.63 -12.45 2.74
CA THR A 102 -4.70 -12.85 3.64
C THR A 102 -5.43 -14.04 3.05
N VAL A 103 -5.26 -15.21 3.67
CA VAL A 103 -5.89 -16.46 3.23
C VAL A 103 -6.92 -16.94 4.23
N ILE A 104 -8.04 -17.47 3.74
CA ILE A 104 -9.05 -18.13 4.57
C ILE A 104 -8.74 -19.63 4.56
N GLU A 105 -8.38 -20.17 5.72
CA GLU A 105 -8.08 -21.59 5.88
C GLU A 105 -8.90 -22.15 7.05
N LYS A 106 -9.71 -23.19 6.81
CA LYS A 106 -10.56 -23.84 7.82
C LYS A 106 -11.37 -22.84 8.67
N SER A 107 -12.02 -21.89 8.01
CA SER A 107 -12.84 -20.82 8.63
C SER A 107 -12.07 -19.85 9.53
N LYS A 108 -10.73 -19.84 9.45
CA LYS A 108 -9.88 -18.84 10.13
C LYS A 108 -9.15 -18.01 9.09
N LEU A 109 -9.09 -16.70 9.36
CA LEU A 109 -8.33 -15.75 8.56
C LEU A 109 -6.87 -15.82 9.01
N LYS A 110 -5.98 -16.24 8.11
CA LYS A 110 -4.53 -16.29 8.33
C LYS A 110 -3.85 -15.22 7.49
N GLU A 111 -3.03 -14.42 8.15
CA GLU A 111 -2.17 -13.45 7.50
C GLU A 111 -0.76 -14.03 7.37
N GLN A 112 -0.21 -13.99 6.17
CA GLN A 112 1.17 -14.38 5.89
C GLN A 112 1.93 -13.14 5.40
N TYR A 113 3.12 -12.92 5.95
CA TYR A 113 3.94 -11.77 5.60
C TYR A 113 5.16 -12.20 4.81
N TYR A 114 5.57 -11.35 3.88
CA TYR A 114 6.73 -11.56 3.03
C TYR A 114 7.47 -10.25 2.84
N ILE A 115 8.80 -10.25 2.98
CA ILE A 115 9.62 -9.08 2.65
C ILE A 115 10.14 -9.25 1.22
N LEU A 116 9.98 -8.20 0.43
CA LEU A 116 10.59 -8.12 -0.88
C LEU A 116 12.01 -7.57 -0.76
N SER A 117 12.99 -8.43 -0.99
CA SER A 117 14.41 -8.09 -0.94
C SER A 117 15.04 -8.16 -2.34
N ARG A 118 16.31 -7.73 -2.47
CA ARG A 118 17.09 -7.94 -3.70
C ARG A 118 17.28 -9.42 -4.07
N LYS A 119 17.12 -10.34 -3.11
CA LYS A 119 17.21 -11.79 -3.30
C LYS A 119 15.85 -12.44 -3.65
N GLY A 120 14.82 -11.62 -3.86
CA GLY A 120 13.45 -12.06 -4.11
C GLY A 120 12.55 -11.97 -2.89
N LEU A 121 11.37 -12.57 -3.03
CA LEU A 121 10.33 -12.59 -2.01
C LEU A 121 10.65 -13.64 -0.94
N GLN A 122 10.82 -13.21 0.30
CA GLN A 122 11.11 -14.10 1.42
C GLN A 122 9.97 -14.05 2.42
N LYS A 123 9.53 -15.22 2.88
CA LYS A 123 8.56 -15.30 3.96
C LYS A 123 9.16 -14.67 5.22
N TYR A 124 8.39 -13.82 5.88
CA TYR A 124 8.81 -13.10 7.06
C TYR A 124 8.03 -13.62 8.26
N ASP A 125 8.71 -14.40 9.09
CA ASP A 125 8.09 -15.07 10.25
C ASP A 125 8.19 -14.25 11.55
N GLY A 126 8.85 -13.07 11.53
CA GLY A 126 8.97 -12.17 12.68
C GLY A 126 10.13 -12.52 13.61
#